data_AF-A0A9P9D137-F1
#
_entry.id   AF-A0A9P9D137-F1
#
_cell.length_a   1.000
_cell.length_b   1.000
_cell.length_c   1.000
_cell.angle_alpha   90.00
_cell.angle_beta   90.00
_cell.angle_gamma   90.00
#
_symmetry.space_group_name_H-M   'P 1'
#
loop_
_entity.id
_entity.type
_entity.pdbx_description
1 polymer ?
#
loop_
_entity_poly.entity_id
_entity_poly.type
_entity_poly.pdbx_seq_one_letter_code
_entity_poly.pdbx_strand_id
1 'polypeptide(L)'
;MYIVVNRSQTTSGGKGIAGHTFGVAYEECLARPGMTVVEYITPLRKWILVHELPIGNSSSHGVSYPVYYVMADSPLEFAKEQGRPIVINNLTAPNASHYVAWSSLGGPNGTIVVSDADRAQVYTNSSGGDINKWEEHGTPAGAVYSRDIQISKIYPNRLSIYGGETFDNMGTHHSRS
;
A
#
# COMPACT_ATOMS: atom_id res chain seq x y z
N MET A 1 28.30 4.77 -0.40
CA MET A 1 26.89 5.16 -0.24
C MET A 1 26.07 4.24 -1.12
N TYR A 2 25.29 3.34 -0.51
CA TYR A 2 24.47 2.36 -1.25
C TYR A 2 23.02 2.80 -1.12
N ILE A 3 22.34 3.00 -2.25
CA ILE A 3 20.92 3.35 -2.28
C ILE A 3 20.15 2.07 -2.59
N VAL A 4 19.17 1.71 -1.76
CA VAL A 4 18.26 0.59 -2.05
C VAL A 4 17.07 1.13 -2.82
N VAL A 5 16.73 0.49 -3.94
CA VAL A 5 15.77 1.03 -4.89
C VAL A 5 14.78 -0.02 -5.40
N ASN A 6 13.51 0.38 -5.51
CA ASN A 6 12.53 -0.33 -6.32
C ASN A 6 12.41 0.33 -7.71
N ARG A 7 12.50 -0.46 -8.79
CA ARG A 7 12.55 0.05 -10.19
C ARG A 7 11.24 -0.23 -10.91
N SER A 8 10.71 0.78 -11.59
CA SER A 8 9.63 0.64 -12.57
C SER A 8 10.18 0.68 -14.00
N GLN A 9 9.45 0.05 -14.92
CA GLN A 9 9.74 0.06 -16.36
C GLN A 9 8.50 0.56 -17.09
N THR A 10 8.69 1.29 -18.19
CA THR A 10 7.60 1.75 -19.05
C THR A 10 7.70 1.06 -20.41
N THR A 11 6.55 0.82 -21.03
CA THR A 11 6.46 0.33 -22.42
C THR A 11 5.39 1.13 -23.15
N SER A 12 5.60 1.40 -24.43
CA SER A 12 4.59 1.99 -25.30
C SER A 12 4.17 0.95 -26.34
N GLY A 13 2.86 0.67 -26.42
CA GLY A 13 2.32 -0.32 -27.38
C GLY A 13 2.69 -1.78 -27.10
N GLY A 14 3.15 -2.11 -25.88
CA GLY A 14 3.47 -3.49 -25.48
C GLY A 14 4.70 -4.10 -26.16
N LYS A 15 5.53 -3.28 -26.83
CA LYS A 15 6.78 -3.71 -27.48
C LYS A 15 7.96 -2.91 -26.94
N GLY A 16 8.96 -3.62 -26.43
CA GLY A 16 10.16 -3.02 -25.85
C GLY A 16 9.95 -2.43 -24.45
N ILE A 17 10.98 -2.50 -23.61
CA ILE A 17 11.06 -1.86 -22.30
C ILE A 17 11.91 -0.59 -22.44
N ALA A 18 11.35 0.57 -22.09
CA ALA A 18 12.11 1.80 -21.96
C ALA A 18 12.96 1.78 -20.68
N GLY A 19 13.86 2.77 -20.53
CA GLY A 19 14.81 2.86 -19.42
C GLY A 19 14.17 2.77 -18.02
N HIS A 20 14.96 2.32 -17.04
CA HIS A 20 14.50 2.17 -15.66
C HIS A 20 14.26 3.52 -14.98
N THR A 21 13.10 3.68 -14.35
CA THR A 21 12.79 4.76 -13.41
C THR A 21 12.72 4.22 -11.99
N PHE A 22 13.03 5.05 -11.00
CA PHE A 22 12.97 4.65 -9.59
C PHE A 22 11.58 4.95 -9.03
N GLY A 23 10.93 3.94 -8.45
CA GLY A 23 9.70 4.09 -7.69
C GLY A 23 9.99 4.69 -6.32
N VAL A 24 10.75 4.00 -5.47
CA VAL A 24 11.20 4.52 -4.17
C VAL A 24 12.65 4.16 -3.92
N ALA A 25 13.38 5.06 -3.26
CA ALA A 25 14.79 4.92 -2.97
C ALA A 25 15.13 5.41 -1.55
N TYR A 26 15.93 4.64 -0.82
CA TYR A 26 16.38 4.98 0.53
C TYR A 26 17.89 4.83 0.64
N GLU A 27 18.54 5.74 1.39
CA GLU A 27 19.99 5.71 1.61
C GLU A 27 20.42 4.66 2.65
N GLU A 28 19.49 4.23 3.50
CA GLU A 28 19.72 3.18 4.48
C GLU A 28 19.87 1.82 3.77
N CYS A 29 21.05 1.24 3.85
CA CYS A 29 21.41 0.00 3.14
C CYS A 29 20.59 -1.21 3.64
N LEU A 30 20.13 -1.16 4.89
CA LEU A 30 19.26 -2.20 5.46
C LEU A 30 17.78 -2.05 5.09
N ALA A 31 17.39 -0.94 4.45
CA ALA A 31 16.02 -0.73 4.01
C ALA A 31 15.69 -1.71 2.86
N ARG A 32 14.54 -2.36 2.92
CA ARG A 32 14.07 -3.25 1.83
C ARG A 32 12.68 -2.85 1.36
N PRO A 33 12.52 -1.68 0.70
CA PRO A 33 11.24 -1.26 0.19
C PRO A 33 10.68 -2.27 -0.81
N GLY A 34 9.42 -2.68 -0.64
CA GLY A 34 8.82 -3.79 -1.40
C GLY A 34 7.34 -3.59 -1.71
N MET A 35 6.82 -4.51 -2.53
CA MET A 35 5.38 -4.67 -2.79
C MET A 35 4.66 -3.37 -3.17
N THR A 36 5.20 -2.62 -4.14
CA THR A 36 4.65 -1.32 -4.52
C THR A 36 3.32 -1.47 -5.25
N VAL A 37 2.29 -0.78 -4.75
CA VAL A 37 0.97 -0.65 -5.41
C VAL A 37 0.70 0.84 -5.65
N VAL A 38 0.17 1.17 -6.82
CA VAL A 38 -0.04 2.56 -7.27
C VAL A 38 -1.49 2.80 -7.63
N GLU A 39 -2.03 3.95 -7.23
CA GLU A 39 -3.38 4.40 -7.57
C GLU A 39 -3.38 5.90 -7.94
N TYR A 40 -4.32 6.32 -8.78
CA TYR A 40 -4.54 7.73 -9.12
C TYR A 40 -5.70 8.33 -8.32
N ILE A 41 -5.44 9.45 -7.65
CA ILE A 41 -6.43 10.17 -6.86
C ILE A 41 -6.95 11.36 -7.67
N THR A 42 -8.09 11.14 -8.32
CA THR A 42 -8.69 12.09 -9.26
C THR A 42 -8.86 13.51 -8.72
N PRO A 43 -9.48 13.75 -7.55
CA PRO A 43 -9.72 15.12 -7.07
C PRO A 43 -8.43 15.86 -6.70
N LEU A 44 -7.37 15.13 -6.32
CA LEU A 44 -6.07 15.72 -5.98
C LEU A 44 -5.15 15.85 -7.19
N ARG A 45 -5.49 15.19 -8.30
CA ARG A 45 -4.64 15.04 -9.49
C ARG A 45 -3.24 14.49 -9.18
N LYS A 46 -3.14 13.64 -8.15
CA LYS A 46 -1.89 13.03 -7.69
C LYS A 46 -1.95 11.53 -7.81
N TRP A 47 -0.76 10.94 -7.93
CA TRP A 47 -0.55 9.51 -7.79
C TRP A 47 -0.13 9.20 -6.36
N ILE A 48 -0.59 8.06 -5.84
CA ILE A 48 -0.12 7.50 -4.57
C ILE A 48 0.56 6.17 -4.85
N LEU A 49 1.77 5.99 -4.31
CA LEU A 49 2.48 4.72 -4.26
C LEU A 49 2.53 4.27 -2.81
N VAL A 50 1.99 3.09 -2.53
CA VAL A 50 2.07 2.47 -1.20
C VAL A 50 3.08 1.33 -1.27
N HIS A 51 3.93 1.20 -0.26
CA HIS A 51 4.98 0.18 -0.17
C HIS A 51 5.24 -0.24 1.28
N GLU A 52 5.75 -1.45 1.50
CA GLU A 52 6.29 -1.85 2.81
C GLU A 52 7.73 -1.34 2.95
N LEU A 53 8.14 -0.99 4.17
CA LEU A 53 9.50 -0.50 4.46
C LEU A 53 10.10 -1.11 5.74
N PRO A 54 10.53 -2.37 5.71
CA PRO A 54 11.37 -2.92 6.77
C PRO A 54 12.78 -2.30 6.72
N ILE A 55 13.36 -2.02 7.89
CA ILE A 55 14.75 -1.58 8.04
C ILE A 55 15.46 -2.56 8.96
N GLY A 56 16.29 -3.45 8.40
CA GLY A 56 16.94 -4.52 9.16
C GLY A 56 15.93 -5.39 9.91
N ASN A 57 16.16 -5.65 11.19
CA ASN A 57 15.22 -6.36 12.09
C ASN A 57 14.32 -5.39 12.89
N SER A 58 14.23 -4.12 12.47
CA SER A 58 13.46 -3.11 13.20
C SER A 58 11.97 -3.28 12.96
N SER A 59 11.21 -3.33 14.06
CA SER A 59 9.76 -3.16 14.06
C SER A 59 9.43 -1.75 14.56
N SER A 60 8.43 -1.11 13.95
CA SER A 60 7.90 0.18 14.42
C SER A 60 6.40 0.05 14.63
N HIS A 61 5.84 0.77 15.61
CA HIS A 61 4.39 0.77 15.86
C HIS A 61 3.77 -0.64 15.97
N GLY A 62 4.55 -1.58 16.54
CA GLY A 62 4.15 -2.97 16.75
C GLY A 62 4.18 -3.88 15.52
N VAL A 63 4.81 -3.48 14.40
CA VAL A 63 4.85 -4.25 13.15
C VAL A 63 6.24 -4.35 12.53
N SER A 64 6.53 -5.46 11.86
CA SER A 64 7.84 -5.76 11.27
C SER A 64 8.05 -5.14 9.88
N TYR A 65 6.97 -4.92 9.14
CA TYR A 65 6.96 -4.38 7.78
C TYR A 65 5.95 -3.22 7.71
N PRO A 66 6.28 -2.07 8.35
CA PRO A 66 5.38 -0.93 8.36
C PRO A 66 5.10 -0.46 6.93
N VAL A 67 3.83 -0.14 6.67
CA VAL A 67 3.41 0.34 5.35
C VAL A 67 3.55 1.87 5.27
N TYR A 68 4.15 2.32 4.18
CA TYR A 68 4.42 3.70 3.84
C TYR A 68 3.70 4.07 2.55
N TYR A 69 3.47 5.37 2.35
CA TYR A 69 2.98 5.91 1.10
C TYR A 69 3.80 7.12 0.65
N VAL A 70 3.86 7.33 -0.66
CA VAL A 70 4.47 8.47 -1.34
C VAL A 70 3.41 9.06 -2.27
N MET A 71 3.28 10.38 -2.31
CA MET A 71 2.39 11.07 -3.25
C MET A 71 3.18 11.95 -4.19
N ALA A 72 2.90 11.86 -5.48
CA ALA A 72 3.60 12.61 -6.53
C ALA A 72 2.62 13.11 -7.60
N ASP A 73 2.99 14.16 -8.34
CA ASP A 73 2.18 14.63 -9.49
C ASP A 73 2.28 13.69 -10.69
N SER A 74 3.36 12.92 -10.76
CA SER A 74 3.65 11.94 -11.81
C SER A 74 4.03 10.60 -11.21
N PRO A 75 3.59 9.46 -11.80
CA PRO A 75 3.95 8.14 -11.29
C PRO A 75 5.43 7.78 -11.56
N LEU A 76 6.18 8.67 -12.23
CA LEU A 76 7.60 8.53 -12.49
C LEU A 76 8.47 9.35 -11.52
N GLU A 77 7.87 10.07 -10.58
CA GLU A 77 8.56 11.05 -9.73
C GLU A 77 8.52 10.70 -8.24
N PHE A 78 8.01 9.54 -7.87
CA PHE A 78 7.95 9.09 -6.48
C PHE A 78 9.31 9.11 -5.76
N ALA A 79 10.41 8.81 -6.46
CA ALA A 79 11.76 8.86 -5.86
C ALA A 79 12.24 10.27 -5.50
N LYS A 80 11.55 11.32 -5.95
CA LYS A 80 11.83 12.72 -5.60
C LYS A 80 11.02 13.20 -4.38
N GLU A 81 10.05 12.39 -3.94
CA GLU A 81 9.07 12.74 -2.93
C GLU A 81 9.35 12.03 -1.61
N GLN A 82 8.83 12.59 -0.51
CA GLN A 82 9.04 12.03 0.82
C GLN A 82 8.03 10.91 1.12
N GLY A 83 8.54 9.73 1.51
CA GLY A 83 7.73 8.65 2.07
C GLY A 83 7.20 8.95 3.46
N ARG A 84 5.94 8.59 3.70
CA ARG A 84 5.21 8.84 4.95
C ARG A 84 4.67 7.53 5.51
N PRO A 85 4.87 7.23 6.80
CA PRO A 85 4.29 6.04 7.40
C PRO A 85 2.77 6.19 7.52
N ILE A 86 2.03 5.09 7.36
CA ILE A 86 0.64 5.03 7.78
C ILE A 86 0.62 4.63 9.25
N VAL A 87 0.21 5.55 10.12
CA VAL A 87 0.11 5.31 11.56
C VAL A 87 -1.22 5.83 12.06
N ILE A 88 -1.92 5.00 12.82
CA ILE A 88 -3.24 5.28 13.36
C ILE A 88 -3.06 5.68 14.81
N ASN A 89 -3.41 6.92 15.13
CA ASN A 89 -3.32 7.51 16.46
C ASN A 89 -1.94 7.39 17.13
N ASN A 90 -0.85 7.33 16.36
CA ASN A 90 0.52 7.08 16.84
C ASN A 90 0.70 5.74 17.60
N LEU A 91 -0.22 4.78 17.44
CA LEU A 91 -0.22 3.53 18.20
C LEU A 91 -0.04 2.31 17.30
N THR A 92 -0.84 2.21 16.23
CA THR A 92 -0.86 1.04 15.35
C THR A 92 -0.48 1.44 13.93
N ALA A 93 0.09 0.50 13.18
CA ALA A 93 0.40 0.69 11.76
C ALA A 93 0.08 -0.60 10.98
N PRO A 94 -0.43 -0.53 9.74
CA PRO A 94 -0.54 -1.68 8.83
C PRO A 94 0.78 -2.46 8.66
N ASN A 95 0.67 -3.77 8.46
CA ASN A 95 1.83 -4.67 8.27
C ASN A 95 1.77 -5.43 6.94
N ALA A 96 2.77 -5.20 6.09
CA ALA A 96 3.08 -5.93 4.84
C ALA A 96 1.96 -6.02 3.79
N SER A 97 2.38 -6.37 2.57
CA SER A 97 1.54 -6.87 1.44
C SER A 97 0.19 -6.18 1.27
N HIS A 98 0.25 -4.86 1.28
CA HIS A 98 -0.87 -3.96 1.15
C HIS A 98 -1.36 -3.86 -0.30
N TYR A 99 -2.62 -3.44 -0.43
CA TYR A 99 -3.15 -2.85 -1.65
C TYR A 99 -3.70 -1.46 -1.35
N VAL A 100 -3.80 -0.63 -2.37
CA VAL A 100 -4.43 0.68 -2.30
C VAL A 100 -5.51 0.81 -3.36
N ALA A 101 -6.63 1.40 -2.97
CA ALA A 101 -7.70 1.80 -3.87
C ALA A 101 -8.23 3.18 -3.47
N TRP A 102 -8.88 3.88 -4.41
CA TRP A 102 -9.52 5.17 -4.15
C TRP A 102 -11.01 5.14 -4.52
N SER A 103 -11.84 5.71 -3.65
CA SER A 103 -13.28 5.95 -3.89
C SER A 103 -13.58 7.44 -3.93
N SER A 104 -14.56 7.85 -4.73
CA SER A 104 -15.06 9.23 -4.76
C SER A 104 -15.92 9.61 -3.56
N LEU A 105 -16.25 8.65 -2.69
CA LEU A 105 -17.02 8.88 -1.47
C LEU A 105 -16.14 9.41 -0.33
N GLY A 106 -16.74 9.93 0.73
CA GLY A 106 -16.01 10.40 1.93
C GLY A 106 -15.63 11.88 1.94
N GLY A 107 -16.03 12.64 0.92
CA GLY A 107 -15.89 14.10 0.88
C GLY A 107 -15.19 14.59 -0.40
N PRO A 108 -14.75 15.86 -0.43
CA PRO A 108 -14.16 16.48 -1.63
C PRO A 108 -12.91 15.78 -2.16
N ASN A 109 -12.15 15.12 -1.28
CA ASN A 109 -10.93 14.39 -1.64
C ASN A 109 -11.20 12.91 -1.99
N GLY A 110 -12.45 12.46 -1.87
CA GLY A 110 -12.77 11.04 -1.83
C GLY A 110 -12.18 10.36 -0.58
N THR A 111 -11.99 9.04 -0.67
CA THR A 111 -11.38 8.22 0.37
C THR A 111 -10.34 7.30 -0.25
N ILE A 112 -9.11 7.41 0.25
CA ILE A 112 -8.05 6.42 0.00
C ILE A 112 -8.31 5.26 0.96
N VAL A 113 -8.24 4.03 0.47
CA VAL A 113 -8.38 2.80 1.26
C VAL A 113 -7.11 1.99 1.08
N VAL A 114 -6.51 1.54 2.18
CA VAL A 114 -5.34 0.67 2.21
C VAL A 114 -5.68 -0.60 2.99
N SER A 115 -5.35 -1.76 2.44
CA SER A 115 -5.38 -3.04 3.17
C SER A 115 -4.00 -3.38 3.71
N ASP A 116 -3.94 -4.30 4.67
CA ASP A 116 -2.72 -5.01 5.02
C ASP A 116 -2.94 -6.54 4.95
N ALA A 117 -1.85 -7.28 5.14
CA ALA A 117 -1.83 -8.74 5.10
C ALA A 117 -2.35 -9.39 6.38
N ASP A 118 -1.94 -8.83 7.53
CA ASP A 118 -2.03 -9.52 8.81
C ASP A 118 -3.26 -9.18 9.62
N ARG A 119 -4.07 -8.21 9.16
CA ARG A 119 -5.26 -7.75 9.88
C ARG A 119 -6.49 -7.75 8.99
N ALA A 120 -7.64 -7.93 9.64
CA ALA A 120 -8.94 -7.87 8.97
C ALA A 120 -9.31 -6.44 8.57
N GLN A 121 -8.68 -5.45 9.19
CA GLN A 121 -8.99 -4.04 9.06
C GLN A 121 -8.57 -3.45 7.72
N VAL A 122 -9.22 -2.38 7.33
CA VAL A 122 -8.76 -1.47 6.28
C VAL A 122 -8.47 -0.11 6.90
N TYR A 123 -7.55 0.62 6.30
CA TYR A 123 -7.11 1.92 6.75
C TYR A 123 -7.55 2.96 5.74
N THR A 124 -8.25 4.00 6.19
CA THR A 124 -8.81 5.00 5.28
C THR A 124 -8.28 6.40 5.54
N ASN A 125 -8.26 7.21 4.48
CA ASN A 125 -7.92 8.62 4.55
C ASN A 125 -8.80 9.42 3.59
N SER A 126 -9.70 10.23 4.15
CA SER A 126 -10.55 11.15 3.38
C SER A 126 -10.04 12.61 3.42
N SER A 127 -8.85 12.82 3.98
CA SER A 127 -8.22 14.13 4.17
C SER A 127 -7.04 14.35 3.21
N GLY A 128 -7.13 13.76 2.00
CA GLY A 128 -6.14 13.97 0.95
C GLY A 128 -4.76 13.37 1.23
N GLY A 129 -4.68 12.33 2.07
CA GLY A 129 -3.42 11.72 2.46
C GLY A 129 -2.69 12.49 3.57
N ASP A 130 -3.39 13.28 4.39
CA ASP A 130 -2.82 13.85 5.62
C ASP A 130 -2.40 12.72 6.58
N ILE A 131 -1.13 12.75 6.98
CA ILE A 131 -0.48 11.71 7.80
C ILE A 131 -1.19 11.51 9.15
N ASN A 132 -1.87 12.53 9.68
CA ASN A 132 -2.53 12.47 10.99
C ASN A 132 -4.02 12.09 10.91
N LYS A 133 -4.51 11.74 9.72
CA LYS A 133 -5.95 11.53 9.45
C LYS A 133 -6.23 10.13 8.91
N TRP A 134 -5.37 9.17 9.22
CA TRP A 134 -5.61 7.76 8.95
C TRP A 134 -6.52 7.17 10.02
N GLU A 135 -7.55 6.47 9.57
CA GLU A 135 -8.54 5.80 10.41
C GLU A 135 -8.50 4.29 10.15
N GLU A 136 -8.74 3.50 11.20
CA GLU A 136 -8.80 2.04 11.13
C GLU A 136 -10.26 1.58 11.18
N HIS A 137 -10.65 0.69 10.27
CA HIS A 137 -12.01 0.14 10.21
C HIS A 137 -11.99 -1.38 10.10
N GLY A 138 -12.71 -2.05 11.01
CA GLY A 138 -12.94 -3.49 10.94
C GLY A 138 -13.72 -3.91 9.70
N THR A 139 -13.39 -5.06 9.14
CA THR A 139 -14.14 -5.69 8.04
C THR A 139 -14.48 -7.13 8.40
N PRO A 140 -15.54 -7.72 7.81
CA PRO A 140 -15.83 -9.14 7.99
C PRO A 140 -14.89 -10.07 7.20
N ALA A 141 -14.02 -9.52 6.34
CA ALA A 141 -13.04 -10.30 5.60
C ALA A 141 -11.85 -10.66 6.50
N GLY A 142 -11.39 -11.90 6.44
CA GLY A 142 -10.21 -12.35 7.19
C GLY A 142 -8.91 -11.67 6.76
N ALA A 143 -7.88 -11.81 7.59
CA ALA A 143 -6.50 -11.47 7.26
C ALA A 143 -5.91 -12.54 6.33
N VAL A 144 -5.28 -12.13 5.23
CA VAL A 144 -4.69 -12.98 4.18
C VAL A 144 -3.55 -12.23 3.49
N TYR A 145 -2.51 -12.95 3.07
CA TYR A 145 -1.33 -12.36 2.44
C TYR A 145 -1.69 -11.70 1.10
N SER A 146 -1.18 -10.49 0.85
CA SER A 146 -1.45 -9.72 -0.37
C SER A 146 -2.94 -9.53 -0.69
N ARG A 147 -3.74 -9.21 0.35
CA ARG A 147 -5.19 -8.99 0.25
C ARG A 147 -5.51 -7.80 -0.66
N ASP A 148 -5.94 -8.10 -1.87
CA ASP A 148 -6.31 -7.12 -2.88
C ASP A 148 -7.67 -6.48 -2.53
N ILE A 149 -7.77 -5.18 -2.79
CA ILE A 149 -8.97 -4.40 -2.57
C ILE A 149 -9.35 -3.64 -3.83
N GLN A 150 -10.64 -3.63 -4.14
CA GLN A 150 -11.15 -2.96 -5.32
C GLN A 150 -12.44 -2.21 -5.01
N ILE A 151 -12.50 -0.95 -5.43
CA ILE A 151 -13.74 -0.18 -5.44
C ILE A 151 -14.54 -0.52 -6.70
N SER A 152 -15.82 -0.87 -6.53
CA SER A 152 -16.69 -1.13 -7.67
C SER A 152 -16.93 0.15 -8.47
N LYS A 153 -16.68 0.08 -9.79
CA LYS A 153 -16.92 1.20 -10.72
C LYS A 153 -18.41 1.56 -10.85
N ILE A 154 -19.31 0.59 -10.65
CA ILE A 154 -20.77 0.78 -10.79
C ILE A 154 -21.38 1.21 -9.45
N TYR A 155 -20.82 0.70 -8.34
CA TYR A 155 -21.29 0.99 -6.99
C TYR A 155 -20.12 1.49 -6.13
N PRO A 156 -19.74 2.77 -6.19
CA PRO A 156 -18.54 3.31 -5.51
C PRO A 156 -18.60 3.20 -3.98
N ASN A 157 -19.77 2.83 -3.42
CA ASN A 157 -19.98 2.49 -2.01
C ASN A 157 -19.72 1.02 -1.68
N ARG A 158 -19.20 0.22 -2.62
CA ARG A 158 -18.87 -1.18 -2.42
C ARG A 158 -17.38 -1.40 -2.58
N LEU A 159 -16.76 -1.87 -1.50
CA LEU A 159 -15.39 -2.36 -1.46
C LEU A 159 -15.43 -3.88 -1.57
N SER A 160 -14.82 -4.42 -2.62
CA SER A 160 -14.48 -5.84 -2.69
C SER A 160 -13.12 -6.07 -2.04
N ILE A 161 -13.00 -7.16 -1.27
CA ILE A 161 -11.77 -7.59 -0.63
C ILE A 161 -11.52 -9.04 -1.05
N TYR A 162 -10.38 -9.30 -1.69
CA TYR A 162 -10.03 -10.61 -2.23
C TYR A 162 -8.80 -11.16 -1.51
N GLY A 163 -8.81 -12.47 -1.23
CA GLY A 163 -7.73 -13.16 -0.53
C GLY A 163 -7.42 -14.50 -1.18
N GLY A 164 -6.13 -14.84 -1.29
CA GLY A 164 -5.67 -16.17 -1.69
C GLY A 164 -5.54 -17.11 -0.48
N GLU A 165 -4.54 -16.87 0.36
CA GLU A 165 -4.21 -17.66 1.56
C GLU A 165 -3.42 -16.80 2.56
N THR A 166 -3.19 -17.27 3.80
CA THR A 166 -2.21 -16.67 4.73
C THR A 166 -0.83 -17.30 4.50
N PHE A 167 0.24 -16.51 4.60
CA PHE A 167 1.62 -16.98 4.41
C PHE A 167 1.99 -18.12 5.39
N ASP A 168 1.40 -18.11 6.59
CA ASP A 168 1.67 -19.07 7.67
C ASP A 168 0.95 -20.42 7.51
N ASN A 169 0.05 -20.59 6.53
CA ASN A 169 -0.75 -21.82 6.37
C ASN A 169 -0.42 -22.67 5.14
N MET A 170 0.62 -22.32 4.38
CA MET A 170 1.09 -23.18 3.28
C MET A 170 1.60 -24.52 3.84
N GLY A 171 0.70 -25.51 3.97
CA GLY A 171 1.02 -26.89 4.35
C GLY A 171 0.13 -27.57 5.39
N THR A 172 -0.90 -26.92 5.97
CA THR A 172 -1.72 -27.54 7.03
C THR A 172 -2.99 -28.26 6.54
N HIS A 173 -3.24 -28.29 5.22
CA HIS A 173 -4.35 -29.06 4.62
C HIS A 173 -4.07 -30.57 4.48
N HIS A 174 -3.50 -31.20 5.51
CA HIS A 174 -3.62 -32.65 5.70
C HIS A 174 -4.28 -32.97 7.04
N SER A 175 -5.47 -33.54 6.92
CA SER A 175 -6.36 -34.09 7.95
C SER A 175 -7.13 -33.06 8.77
N ARG A 176 -8.41 -32.86 8.44
CA ARG A 176 -9.55 -33.34 9.26
C ARG A 176 -10.74 -33.61 8.34
N SER A 177 -11.12 -34.89 8.26
CA SER A 177 -12.50 -35.33 7.94
C SER A 177 -13.28 -35.44 9.24
#